data_AF-A0AAW6WVZ7-F1
#
_entry.id   AF-A0AAW6WVZ7-F1
#
_cell.length_a   1.000
_cell.length_b   1.000
_cell.length_c   1.000
_cell.angle_alpha   90.00
_cell.angle_beta   90.00
_cell.angle_gamma   90.00
#
_symmetry.space_group_name_H-M   'P 1'
#
loop_
_entity.id
_entity.type
_entity.pdbx_description
1 polymer ?
#
loop_
_entity_poly.entity_id
_entity_poly.type
_entity_poly.pdbx_seq_one_letter_code
_entity_poly.pdbx_strand_id
1 'polypeptide(L)'
;MNIKSLLLGSAAALVAVSGAHAADAIVAAEPEPLEYVRICDAYGAGYFFIPGTETCLKIGGKVRTEGKWYDAYSPDSHYGTLWHTRAELQLQTATDTEYGPLKTNTELRWDWNDGGATATNLLHASISLGGFTIGKEDSQFNVFTGYAGDVINDDVIGDGPYELNQITYNYDAGNGFTAVISVEDSNSGSGATGANGEDSSDHYAPDVVAGVGYKAGAWGFKVVGGYDSIVEEGAIKARVDADFGVFDAFLMGGWNTDGDKLNKYANGDSIGQSWGDWAAWGGVGVPVNEKLKWNLQLAYTDNKTFSATTNVKWKPVKNLLIEPEVTYTNWDSINEDQWAGVLRFERSF
;
A
#
# COMPACT_ATOMS: atom_id res chain seq x y z
N MET A 1 37.31 -90.22 -42.33
CA MET A 1 36.21 -90.75 -41.49
C MET A 1 35.68 -89.57 -40.68
N ASN A 2 34.68 -88.81 -41.10
CA ASN A 2 33.31 -89.11 -41.56
C ASN A 2 32.37 -89.55 -40.43
N ILE A 3 31.12 -89.04 -40.48
CA ILE A 3 29.90 -89.30 -39.66
C ILE A 3 29.66 -88.17 -38.62
N LYS A 4 28.82 -87.13 -38.83
CA LYS A 4 27.37 -87.05 -39.15
C LYS A 4 26.49 -87.94 -38.26
N SER A 5 25.61 -87.35 -37.43
CA SER A 5 24.17 -87.72 -37.31
C SER A 5 23.62 -87.22 -35.95
N LEU A 6 22.60 -86.33 -35.85
CA LEU A 6 21.15 -86.45 -36.14
C LEU A 6 20.35 -87.15 -35.01
N LEU A 7 19.18 -86.57 -34.70
CA LEU A 7 17.96 -87.15 -34.07
C LEU A 7 17.92 -87.15 -32.52
N LEU A 8 16.79 -86.99 -31.79
CA LEU A 8 15.36 -86.84 -32.08
C LEU A 8 14.59 -86.53 -30.76
N GLY A 9 13.42 -85.89 -30.87
CA GLY A 9 12.25 -86.07 -30.00
C GLY A 9 12.09 -85.05 -28.86
N SER A 10 10.92 -84.50 -28.52
CA SER A 10 9.51 -84.65 -28.94
C SER A 10 8.78 -83.43 -28.35
N ALA A 11 8.05 -82.60 -29.11
CA ALA A 11 6.61 -82.71 -29.40
C ALA A 11 5.68 -82.83 -28.16
N ALA A 12 5.04 -81.71 -27.79
CA ALA A 12 3.67 -81.60 -27.23
C ALA A 12 3.21 -80.13 -27.33
N ALA A 13 2.45 -79.76 -28.37
CA ALA A 13 0.97 -79.58 -28.37
C ALA A 13 0.56 -78.12 -28.03
N LEU A 14 0.30 -77.27 -29.03
CA LEU A 14 -1.01 -77.00 -29.67
C LEU A 14 -2.04 -76.31 -28.74
N VAL A 15 -2.20 -74.99 -28.91
CA VAL A 15 -3.47 -74.22 -29.09
C VAL A 15 -3.04 -72.88 -29.76
N ALA A 16 -3.17 -72.63 -31.07
CA ALA A 16 -4.33 -72.06 -31.79
C ALA A 16 -4.88 -70.78 -31.10
N VAL A 17 -5.11 -69.59 -31.66
CA VAL A 17 -5.60 -69.13 -32.96
C VAL A 17 -5.22 -67.64 -33.11
N SER A 18 -5.08 -67.22 -34.36
CA SER A 18 -4.92 -65.88 -34.92
C SER A 18 -5.89 -64.79 -34.41
N GLY A 19 -5.39 -63.55 -34.39
CA GLY A 19 -6.21 -62.34 -34.46
C GLY A 19 -5.32 -61.11 -34.59
N ALA A 20 -5.25 -60.54 -35.78
CA ALA A 20 -4.63 -59.24 -36.01
C ALA A 20 -5.29 -58.19 -35.11
N HIS A 21 -4.50 -57.42 -34.37
CA HIS A 21 -4.95 -56.15 -33.80
C HIS A 21 -4.03 -55.04 -34.26
N ALA A 22 -4.69 -54.02 -34.76
CA ALA A 22 -4.16 -52.80 -35.31
C ALA A 22 -3.13 -52.15 -34.40
N ALA A 23 -2.20 -51.46 -35.06
CA ALA A 23 -1.32 -50.50 -34.45
C ALA A 23 -2.14 -49.34 -33.86
N ASP A 24 -2.40 -49.39 -32.57
CA ASP A 24 -2.46 -48.16 -31.79
C ASP A 24 -1.09 -48.02 -31.13
N ALA A 25 -0.21 -47.29 -31.82
CA ALA A 25 0.88 -46.64 -31.14
C ALA A 25 0.22 -45.78 -30.06
N ILE A 26 0.32 -46.21 -28.80
CA ILE A 26 0.17 -45.29 -27.69
C ILE A 26 1.34 -44.31 -27.87
N VAL A 27 1.07 -43.25 -28.62
CA VAL A 27 1.81 -42.01 -28.50
C VAL A 27 1.61 -41.65 -27.04
N ALA A 28 2.58 -42.01 -26.20
CA ALA A 28 2.78 -41.30 -24.96
C ALA A 28 2.84 -39.84 -25.42
N ALA A 29 1.79 -39.08 -25.16
CA ALA A 29 1.84 -37.64 -25.31
C ALA A 29 3.13 -37.25 -24.60
N GLU A 30 4.11 -36.80 -25.38
CA GLU A 30 5.33 -36.22 -24.84
C GLU A 30 4.81 -35.21 -23.83
N PRO A 31 5.14 -35.34 -22.54
CA PRO A 31 4.60 -34.43 -21.54
C PRO A 31 4.95 -33.05 -22.05
N GLU A 32 3.94 -32.27 -22.45
CA GLU A 32 4.17 -30.94 -22.98
C GLU A 32 5.11 -30.27 -21.99
N PRO A 33 6.24 -29.70 -22.46
CA PRO A 33 7.23 -29.15 -21.56
C PRO A 33 6.46 -28.20 -20.64
N LEU A 34 6.41 -28.56 -19.36
CA LEU A 34 5.79 -27.73 -18.35
C LEU A 34 6.52 -26.39 -18.46
N GLU A 35 5.88 -25.40 -19.07
CA GLU A 35 6.41 -24.03 -19.14
C GLU A 35 6.34 -23.51 -17.72
N TYR A 36 7.36 -23.86 -16.93
CA TYR A 36 7.55 -23.27 -15.63
C TYR A 36 7.66 -21.77 -15.82
N VAL A 37 6.95 -21.07 -14.95
CA VAL A 37 6.98 -19.61 -14.94
C VAL A 37 8.44 -19.18 -14.77
N ARG A 38 8.97 -18.49 -15.78
CA ARG A 38 10.37 -18.07 -15.81
C ARG A 38 10.57 -16.92 -14.81
N ILE A 39 11.63 -16.97 -14.02
CA ILE A 39 11.97 -15.88 -13.11
C ILE A 39 12.33 -14.63 -13.92
N CYS A 40 11.86 -13.47 -13.49
CA CYS A 40 12.24 -12.18 -14.05
C CYS A 40 12.94 -11.32 -13.00
N ASP A 41 14.27 -11.34 -12.97
CA ASP A 41 15.04 -10.62 -11.95
C ASP A 41 15.22 -9.12 -12.26
N ALA A 42 14.89 -8.68 -13.48
CA ALA A 42 15.12 -7.31 -13.95
C ALA A 42 14.42 -6.22 -13.11
N TYR A 43 13.26 -6.55 -12.53
CA TYR A 43 12.44 -5.62 -11.74
C TYR A 43 12.43 -5.93 -10.24
N GLY A 44 13.29 -6.85 -9.80
CA GLY A 44 13.47 -7.24 -8.41
C GLY A 44 12.87 -8.59 -8.06
N ALA A 45 13.06 -8.98 -6.80
CA ALA A 45 12.63 -10.29 -6.31
C ALA A 45 11.10 -10.47 -6.36
N GLY A 46 10.67 -11.67 -6.75
CA GLY A 46 9.26 -12.06 -6.80
C GLY A 46 8.58 -11.80 -8.16
N TYR A 47 9.29 -11.21 -9.13
CA TYR A 47 8.80 -11.10 -10.49
C TYR A 47 9.04 -12.37 -11.30
N PHE A 48 8.09 -12.67 -12.17
CA PHE A 48 8.13 -13.79 -13.08
C PHE A 48 7.51 -13.41 -14.43
N PHE A 49 7.95 -14.01 -15.53
CA PHE A 49 7.41 -13.71 -16.85
C PHE A 49 5.99 -14.24 -16.99
N ILE A 50 5.09 -13.41 -17.54
CA ILE A 50 3.80 -13.87 -18.03
C ILE A 50 4.08 -14.77 -19.26
N PRO A 51 3.59 -16.03 -19.28
CA PRO A 51 3.83 -16.95 -20.39
C PRO A 51 3.48 -16.34 -21.76
N GLY A 52 4.36 -16.54 -22.74
CA GLY A 52 4.20 -15.97 -24.09
C GLY A 52 4.53 -14.48 -24.24
N THR A 53 5.07 -13.82 -23.21
CA THR A 53 5.40 -12.38 -23.25
C THR A 53 6.79 -12.08 -22.67
N GLU A 54 7.26 -10.84 -22.85
CA GLU A 54 8.41 -10.25 -22.16
C GLU A 54 8.01 -9.46 -20.90
N THR A 55 6.72 -9.43 -20.58
CA THR A 55 6.18 -8.73 -19.42
C THR A 55 6.39 -9.55 -18.15
N CYS A 56 6.94 -8.92 -17.12
CA CYS A 56 7.10 -9.49 -15.81
C CYS A 56 5.90 -9.15 -14.93
N LEU A 57 5.43 -10.11 -14.15
CA LEU A 57 4.35 -9.99 -13.17
C LEU A 57 4.91 -10.34 -11.79
N LYS A 58 4.50 -9.57 -10.78
CA LYS A 58 4.67 -9.89 -9.37
C LYS A 58 3.30 -9.91 -8.72
N ILE A 59 3.04 -10.99 -7.99
CA ILE A 59 1.87 -11.15 -7.14
C ILE A 59 2.35 -11.00 -5.71
N GLY A 60 1.69 -10.12 -4.96
CA GLY A 60 1.91 -9.97 -3.54
C GLY A 60 0.63 -9.62 -2.82
N GLY A 61 0.76 -9.27 -1.55
CA GLY A 61 -0.36 -8.79 -0.76
C GLY A 61 -0.20 -9.15 0.70
N LYS A 62 -1.32 -9.12 1.42
CA LYS A 62 -1.33 -9.47 2.84
C LYS A 62 -2.68 -9.98 3.30
N VAL A 63 -2.62 -10.77 4.38
CA VAL A 63 -3.77 -11.04 5.24
C VAL A 63 -3.49 -10.41 6.59
N ARG A 64 -4.41 -9.59 7.05
CA ARG A 64 -4.35 -8.87 8.33
C ARG A 64 -5.58 -9.20 9.14
N THR A 65 -5.42 -9.46 10.42
CA THR A 65 -6.51 -9.64 11.36
C THR A 65 -6.18 -8.90 12.65
N GLU A 66 -7.14 -8.15 13.17
CA GLU A 66 -6.91 -7.28 14.32
C GLU A 66 -8.13 -7.23 15.24
N GLY A 67 -7.84 -7.23 16.54
CA GLY A 67 -8.82 -6.91 17.56
C GLY A 67 -8.62 -5.46 17.99
N LYS A 68 -9.71 -4.70 18.04
CA LYS A 68 -9.72 -3.31 18.50
C LYS A 68 -10.57 -3.17 19.77
N TRP A 69 -10.14 -2.27 20.66
CA TRP A 69 -10.84 -1.86 21.87
C TRP A 69 -10.91 -0.34 21.87
N TYR A 70 -12.13 0.22 21.94
CA TYR A 70 -12.40 1.65 21.69
C TYR A 70 -11.83 2.15 20.36
N ASP A 71 -12.17 3.39 20.00
CA ASP A 71 -11.80 3.98 18.72
C ASP A 71 -11.00 5.27 18.88
N ALA A 72 -9.74 5.27 18.45
CA ALA A 72 -8.88 6.46 18.52
C ALA A 72 -9.45 7.66 17.73
N TYR A 73 -10.37 7.41 16.81
CA TYR A 73 -10.94 8.38 15.89
C TYR A 73 -12.28 8.93 16.35
N SER A 74 -12.92 8.34 17.37
CA SER A 74 -14.26 8.72 17.79
C SER A 74 -14.42 8.66 19.32
N PRO A 75 -14.78 9.78 19.97
CA PRO A 75 -15.00 9.80 21.42
C PRO A 75 -16.18 8.92 21.85
N ASP A 76 -17.22 8.81 21.02
CA ASP A 76 -18.46 8.10 21.34
C ASP A 76 -18.41 6.59 21.04
N SER A 77 -17.37 6.12 20.34
CA SER A 77 -17.30 4.75 19.83
C SER A 77 -16.73 3.78 20.86
N HIS A 78 -17.65 3.15 21.60
CA HIS A 78 -17.35 2.29 22.74
C HIS A 78 -17.60 0.81 22.49
N TYR A 79 -16.70 0.15 21.76
CA TYR A 79 -16.73 -1.31 21.59
C TYR A 79 -15.76 -2.02 22.54
N GLY A 80 -16.24 -3.10 23.17
CA GLY A 80 -15.42 -3.94 24.05
C GLY A 80 -14.38 -4.76 23.29
N THR A 81 -14.78 -5.36 22.17
CA THR A 81 -13.87 -5.98 21.19
C THR A 81 -14.53 -5.94 19.82
N LEU A 82 -13.93 -5.19 18.89
CA LEU A 82 -14.30 -5.20 17.48
C LEU A 82 -13.24 -6.01 16.72
N TRP A 83 -13.67 -7.03 15.96
CA TRP A 83 -12.74 -7.82 15.16
C TRP A 83 -12.82 -7.44 13.68
N HIS A 84 -11.67 -7.13 13.10
CA HIS A 84 -11.53 -6.73 11.71
C HIS A 84 -10.54 -7.64 11.00
N THR A 85 -10.91 -8.14 9.82
CA THR A 85 -10.01 -8.93 8.97
C THR A 85 -9.97 -8.35 7.57
N ARG A 86 -8.76 -8.23 7.02
CA ARG A 86 -8.47 -7.67 5.72
C ARG A 86 -7.66 -8.66 4.89
N ALA A 87 -8.03 -8.79 3.62
CA ALA A 87 -7.19 -9.39 2.60
C ALA A 87 -6.88 -8.33 1.53
N GLU A 88 -5.62 -8.23 1.15
CA GLU A 88 -5.16 -7.40 0.04
C GLU A 88 -4.44 -8.28 -0.99
N LEU A 89 -4.74 -8.04 -2.27
CA LEU A 89 -4.07 -8.65 -3.41
C LEU A 89 -3.44 -7.54 -4.24
N GLN A 90 -2.12 -7.62 -4.42
CA GLN A 90 -1.35 -6.70 -5.24
C GLN A 90 -0.84 -7.41 -6.49
N LEU A 91 -1.07 -6.79 -7.65
CA LEU A 91 -0.59 -7.23 -8.95
C LEU A 91 0.25 -6.10 -9.55
N GLN A 92 1.53 -6.38 -9.77
CA GLN A 92 2.45 -5.42 -10.36
C GLN A 92 3.00 -5.99 -11.66
N THR A 93 2.95 -5.24 -12.75
CA THR A 93 3.61 -5.65 -14.00
C THR A 93 4.70 -4.68 -14.40
N ALA A 94 5.67 -5.16 -15.16
CA ALA A 94 6.76 -4.36 -15.69
C ALA A 94 7.26 -4.93 -17.03
N THR A 95 7.53 -4.05 -18.00
CA THR A 95 8.15 -4.40 -19.28
C THR A 95 9.10 -3.28 -19.70
N ASP A 96 10.19 -3.63 -20.39
CA ASP A 96 11.17 -2.65 -20.83
C ASP A 96 10.67 -1.97 -22.09
N THR A 97 10.92 -0.67 -22.20
CA THR A 97 10.62 0.13 -23.39
C THR A 97 11.78 1.08 -23.68
N GLU A 98 11.78 1.73 -24.84
CA GLU A 98 12.75 2.75 -25.19
C GLU A 98 12.72 3.99 -24.27
N TYR A 99 11.66 4.17 -23.48
CA TYR A 99 11.49 5.26 -22.52
C TYR A 99 11.78 4.83 -21.07
N GLY A 100 12.31 3.61 -20.88
CA GLY A 100 12.50 2.99 -19.57
C GLY A 100 11.39 1.99 -19.23
N PRO A 101 11.31 1.52 -17.97
CA PRO A 101 10.37 0.47 -17.59
C PRO A 101 8.94 1.01 -17.53
N LEU A 102 8.06 0.43 -18.34
CA LEU A 102 6.61 0.62 -18.25
C LEU A 102 6.08 -0.31 -17.15
N LYS A 103 5.46 0.25 -16.12
CA LYS A 103 4.94 -0.51 -14.98
C LYS A 103 3.45 -0.28 -14.77
N THR A 104 2.79 -1.28 -14.20
CA THR A 104 1.43 -1.14 -13.67
C THR A 104 1.39 -1.57 -12.20
N ASN A 105 0.53 -0.93 -11.42
CA ASN A 105 0.21 -1.31 -10.06
C ASN A 105 -1.30 -1.51 -9.95
N THR A 106 -1.74 -2.57 -9.28
CA THR A 106 -3.15 -2.79 -8.95
C THR A 106 -3.22 -3.40 -7.57
N GLU A 107 -4.04 -2.81 -6.70
CA GLU A 107 -4.24 -3.30 -5.34
C GLU A 107 -5.73 -3.36 -5.02
N LEU A 108 -6.20 -4.58 -4.73
CA LEU A 108 -7.57 -4.88 -4.36
C LEU A 108 -7.63 -5.21 -2.87
N ARG A 109 -8.64 -4.69 -2.18
CA ARG A 109 -8.87 -4.90 -0.76
C ARG A 109 -10.27 -5.44 -0.50
N TRP A 110 -10.32 -6.43 0.39
CA TRP A 110 -11.55 -6.99 0.95
C TRP A 110 -11.48 -6.93 2.46
N ASP A 111 -12.54 -6.42 3.09
CA ASP A 111 -12.66 -6.33 4.53
C ASP A 111 -13.84 -7.16 5.05
N TRP A 112 -13.66 -7.70 6.25
CA TRP A 112 -14.68 -8.32 7.06
C TRP A 112 -14.71 -7.60 8.41
N ASN A 113 -15.83 -6.94 8.68
CA ASN A 113 -16.09 -6.18 9.89
C ASN A 113 -17.17 -6.88 10.69
N ASP A 114 -16.84 -7.34 11.90
CA ASP A 114 -17.78 -7.81 12.93
C ASP A 114 -18.99 -8.61 12.41
N GLY A 115 -18.71 -9.67 11.64
CA GLY A 115 -19.75 -10.59 11.17
C GLY A 115 -20.27 -10.33 9.76
N GLY A 116 -19.73 -9.34 9.03
CA GLY A 116 -20.12 -9.06 7.64
C GLY A 116 -18.95 -8.68 6.73
N ALA A 117 -19.06 -9.09 5.45
CA ALA A 117 -18.17 -8.62 4.39
C ALA A 117 -18.54 -7.20 3.96
N THR A 118 -17.55 -6.39 3.62
CA THR A 118 -17.75 -5.05 3.04
C THR A 118 -17.75 -5.08 1.52
N ALA A 119 -17.95 -3.91 0.90
CA ALA A 119 -17.65 -3.72 -0.52
C ALA A 119 -16.17 -4.01 -0.81
N THR A 120 -15.89 -4.39 -2.06
CA THR A 120 -14.51 -4.53 -2.57
C THR A 120 -13.98 -3.13 -2.91
N ASN A 121 -12.75 -2.84 -2.46
CA ASN A 121 -12.11 -1.55 -2.72
C ASN A 121 -10.96 -1.73 -3.72
N LEU A 122 -10.91 -0.88 -4.74
CA LEU A 122 -9.76 -0.70 -5.62
C LEU A 122 -8.89 0.40 -5.01
N LEU A 123 -7.86 0.04 -4.25
CA LEU A 123 -7.02 1.02 -3.55
C LEU A 123 -6.13 1.77 -4.52
N HIS A 124 -5.40 1.01 -5.33
CA HIS A 124 -4.42 1.52 -6.26
C HIS A 124 -4.63 0.88 -7.64
N ALA A 125 -4.51 1.70 -8.68
CA ALA A 125 -4.64 1.29 -10.08
C ALA A 125 -3.94 2.31 -10.97
N SER A 126 -2.67 2.08 -11.29
CA SER A 126 -1.86 3.05 -12.01
C SER A 126 -0.95 2.45 -13.06
N ILE A 127 -0.51 3.33 -13.96
CA ILE A 127 0.50 3.08 -14.98
C ILE A 127 1.63 4.08 -14.75
N SER A 128 2.88 3.63 -14.80
CA SER A 128 4.05 4.52 -14.69
C SER A 128 5.10 4.26 -15.77
N LEU A 129 5.72 5.34 -16.24
CA LEU A 129 6.77 5.32 -17.25
C LEU A 129 7.60 6.60 -17.16
N GLY A 130 8.93 6.49 -17.13
CA GLY A 130 9.82 7.66 -17.29
C GLY A 130 9.60 8.78 -16.26
N GLY A 131 9.20 8.45 -15.03
CA GLY A 131 8.90 9.42 -13.96
C GLY A 131 7.43 9.87 -13.90
N PHE A 132 6.63 9.57 -14.94
CA PHE A 132 5.19 9.81 -14.92
C PHE A 132 4.45 8.67 -14.23
N THR A 133 3.38 9.01 -13.53
CA THR A 133 2.35 8.10 -13.01
C THR A 133 0.97 8.64 -13.39
N ILE A 134 0.10 7.77 -13.91
CA ILE A 134 -1.30 8.08 -14.18
C ILE A 134 -2.21 7.00 -13.60
N GLY A 135 -3.30 7.41 -12.95
CA GLY A 135 -4.31 6.51 -12.39
C GLY A 135 -4.57 6.79 -10.91
N LYS A 136 -5.17 5.81 -10.21
CA LYS A 136 -5.53 5.93 -8.80
C LYS A 136 -4.36 5.54 -7.90
N GLU A 137 -3.87 6.48 -7.12
CA GLU A 137 -2.82 6.31 -6.10
C GLU A 137 -3.09 7.28 -4.94
N ASP A 138 -2.36 7.17 -3.83
CA ASP A 138 -2.38 8.19 -2.78
C ASP A 138 -1.81 9.53 -3.27
N SER A 139 -2.34 10.63 -2.73
CA SER A 139 -1.90 11.98 -3.11
C SER A 139 -0.40 12.16 -2.91
N GLN A 140 0.22 12.93 -3.81
CA GLN A 140 1.61 13.34 -3.62
C GLN A 140 1.78 14.25 -2.40
N PHE A 141 0.71 14.85 -1.90
CA PHE A 141 0.74 15.61 -0.65
C PHE A 141 1.09 14.73 0.57
N ASN A 142 0.74 13.44 0.52
CA ASN A 142 1.07 12.45 1.56
C ASN A 142 2.33 11.67 1.19
N VAL A 143 2.36 11.08 0.00
CA VAL A 143 3.42 10.16 -0.43
C VAL A 143 4.76 10.87 -0.58
N PHE A 144 4.78 12.08 -1.15
CA PHE A 144 6.05 12.77 -1.42
C PHE A 144 6.78 13.10 -0.11
N THR A 145 6.10 13.67 0.88
CA THR A 145 6.70 13.95 2.19
C THR A 145 6.93 12.67 3.01
N GLY A 146 6.01 11.71 2.91
CA GLY A 146 5.88 10.56 3.80
C GLY A 146 4.69 10.74 4.75
N TYR A 147 3.97 9.65 5.00
CA TYR A 147 2.78 9.57 5.87
C TYR A 147 3.05 9.97 7.31
N ALA A 148 2.00 10.29 8.06
CA ALA A 148 2.09 10.89 9.39
C ALA A 148 2.94 10.11 10.41
N GLY A 149 3.07 8.78 10.35
CA GLY A 149 3.96 8.03 11.26
C GLY A 149 4.09 6.54 10.97
N ASP A 150 4.90 5.83 11.77
CA ASP A 150 5.04 4.36 11.72
C ASP A 150 4.19 3.70 12.82
N VAL A 151 2.93 4.12 12.93
CA VAL A 151 1.91 3.61 13.85
C VAL A 151 0.64 3.20 13.09
N ILE A 152 -0.28 2.48 13.73
CA ILE A 152 -1.54 2.01 13.12
C ILE A 152 -2.53 3.17 12.99
N ASN A 153 -2.69 3.95 14.06
CA ASN A 153 -3.56 5.13 14.11
C ASN A 153 -2.71 6.40 13.92
N ASP A 154 -2.10 6.54 12.75
CA ASP A 154 -1.16 7.63 12.47
C ASP A 154 -1.83 8.92 11.97
N ASP A 155 -3.09 8.81 11.54
CA ASP A 155 -3.89 9.83 10.86
C ASP A 155 -5.12 10.28 11.67
N VAL A 156 -5.12 10.11 13.01
CA VAL A 156 -6.16 10.67 13.89
C VAL A 156 -6.31 12.19 13.66
N ILE A 157 -5.18 12.85 13.42
CA ILE A 157 -5.14 14.15 12.77
C ILE A 157 -4.74 13.89 11.32
N GLY A 158 -5.68 14.10 10.39
CA GLY A 158 -5.46 13.81 8.98
C GLY A 158 -4.33 14.65 8.41
N ASP A 159 -3.50 14.08 7.53
CA ASP A 159 -2.32 14.74 6.96
C ASP A 159 -2.46 15.04 5.45
N GLY A 160 -3.68 14.93 4.92
CA GLY A 160 -4.01 15.12 3.51
C GLY A 160 -4.88 14.00 2.91
N PRO A 161 -5.16 14.07 1.61
CA PRO A 161 -6.05 13.14 0.94
C PRO A 161 -5.36 11.83 0.50
N TYR A 162 -6.06 10.73 0.66
CA TYR A 162 -5.64 9.40 0.18
C TYR A 162 -6.44 9.00 -1.06
N GLU A 163 -5.94 8.02 -1.81
CA GLU A 163 -6.73 7.28 -2.80
C GLU A 163 -7.48 8.13 -3.85
N LEU A 164 -6.77 8.82 -4.74
CA LEU A 164 -7.35 9.67 -5.79
C LEU A 164 -6.76 9.42 -7.17
N ASN A 165 -7.48 9.80 -8.23
CA ASN A 165 -6.89 9.78 -9.58
C ASN A 165 -5.90 10.94 -9.72
N GLN A 166 -4.75 10.68 -10.32
CA GLN A 166 -3.72 11.69 -10.50
C GLN A 166 -2.95 11.51 -11.81
N ILE A 167 -2.36 12.61 -12.27
CA ILE A 167 -1.27 12.62 -13.25
C ILE A 167 -0.09 13.30 -12.57
N THR A 168 0.95 12.51 -12.30
CA THR A 168 2.09 12.93 -11.50
C THR A 168 3.37 12.81 -12.31
N TYR A 169 4.28 13.77 -12.16
CA TYR A 169 5.67 13.65 -12.58
C TYR A 169 6.60 13.77 -11.38
N ASN A 170 7.42 12.73 -11.18
CA ASN A 170 8.46 12.69 -10.16
C ASN A 170 9.83 12.88 -10.82
N TYR A 171 10.62 13.80 -10.25
CA TYR A 171 11.98 14.07 -10.66
C TYR A 171 12.96 13.71 -9.54
N ASP A 172 13.99 12.95 -9.88
CA ASP A 172 15.14 12.66 -9.02
C ASP A 172 16.41 13.05 -9.79
N ALA A 173 17.17 14.00 -9.23
CA ALA A 173 18.41 14.49 -9.83
C ALA A 173 19.60 13.54 -9.60
N GLY A 174 19.44 12.49 -8.79
CA GLY A 174 20.50 11.54 -8.42
C GLY A 174 21.53 12.11 -7.43
N ASN A 175 21.37 13.34 -6.97
CA ASN A 175 22.27 14.04 -6.04
C ASN A 175 21.60 14.36 -4.68
N GLY A 176 20.47 13.71 -4.41
CA GLY A 176 19.65 13.93 -3.21
C GLY A 176 18.52 14.96 -3.38
N PHE A 177 18.53 15.78 -4.45
CA PHE A 177 17.40 16.64 -4.78
C PHE A 177 16.29 15.86 -5.49
N THR A 178 15.05 16.02 -5.01
CA THR A 178 13.85 15.46 -5.62
C THR A 178 12.77 16.53 -5.78
N ALA A 179 11.91 16.38 -6.77
CA ALA A 179 10.75 17.25 -6.95
C ALA A 179 9.55 16.46 -7.47
N VAL A 180 8.35 16.95 -7.18
CA VAL A 180 7.10 16.39 -7.68
C VAL A 180 6.17 17.51 -8.15
N ILE A 181 5.41 17.23 -9.20
CA ILE A 181 4.22 17.98 -9.56
C ILE A 181 3.12 16.99 -9.90
N SER A 182 1.91 17.25 -9.42
CA SER A 182 0.74 16.42 -9.67
C SER A 182 -0.48 17.28 -9.95
N VAL A 183 -1.31 16.75 -10.84
CA VAL A 183 -2.68 17.20 -11.05
C VAL A 183 -3.57 16.08 -10.52
N GLU A 184 -4.39 16.40 -9.53
CA GLU A 184 -5.15 15.43 -8.74
C GLU A 184 -6.66 15.68 -8.93
N ASP A 185 -7.42 14.58 -8.97
CA ASP A 185 -8.87 14.61 -9.17
C ASP A 185 -9.56 15.23 -7.95
N SER A 186 -10.35 16.28 -8.18
CA SER A 186 -11.09 17.02 -7.15
C SER A 186 -12.32 16.26 -6.64
N ASN A 187 -12.68 15.10 -7.23
CA ASN A 187 -13.87 14.31 -6.90
C ASN A 187 -15.20 15.06 -7.10
N SER A 188 -15.29 15.87 -8.16
CA SER A 188 -16.53 16.55 -8.56
C SER A 188 -17.46 15.67 -9.39
N GLY A 189 -18.76 15.99 -9.39
CA GLY A 189 -19.78 15.25 -10.15
C GLY A 189 -21.18 15.38 -9.58
N SER A 190 -22.18 14.78 -10.23
CA SER A 190 -23.58 14.90 -9.81
C SER A 190 -23.80 14.53 -8.32
N GLY A 191 -24.15 15.53 -7.51
CA GLY A 191 -24.37 15.38 -6.07
C GLY A 191 -23.09 15.35 -5.22
N ALA A 192 -21.93 15.67 -5.80
CA ALA A 192 -20.68 15.82 -5.07
C ALA A 192 -20.62 17.13 -4.29
N THR A 193 -20.02 17.07 -3.11
CA THR A 193 -19.75 18.22 -2.25
C THR A 193 -18.26 18.27 -1.93
N GLY A 194 -17.67 19.46 -1.94
CA GLY A 194 -16.29 19.64 -1.53
C GLY A 194 -16.07 19.46 -0.03
N ALA A 195 -14.83 19.60 0.42
CA ALA A 195 -14.44 19.33 1.79
C ALA A 195 -15.19 20.20 2.80
N ASN A 196 -15.54 21.44 2.44
CA ASN A 196 -16.26 22.36 3.33
C ASN A 196 -17.78 22.37 3.08
N GLY A 197 -18.31 21.38 2.35
CA GLY A 197 -19.74 21.18 2.13
C GLY A 197 -20.34 22.00 0.98
N GLU A 198 -19.54 22.76 0.24
CA GLU A 198 -19.95 23.44 -0.99
C GLU A 198 -20.35 22.46 -2.10
N ASP A 199 -21.36 22.83 -2.89
CA ASP A 199 -21.73 22.05 -4.08
C ASP A 199 -20.58 22.11 -5.09
N SER A 200 -20.15 20.94 -5.54
CA SER A 200 -19.06 20.78 -6.52
C SER A 200 -19.55 20.08 -7.78
N SER A 201 -20.86 20.05 -8.01
CA SER A 201 -21.44 19.19 -9.02
C SER A 201 -21.06 19.55 -10.46
N ASP A 202 -20.86 20.85 -10.71
CA ASP A 202 -20.44 21.41 -11.99
C ASP A 202 -18.95 21.84 -11.99
N HIS A 203 -18.17 21.43 -10.98
CA HIS A 203 -16.76 21.79 -10.87
C HIS A 203 -15.88 20.98 -11.83
N TYR A 204 -14.92 21.65 -12.48
CA TYR A 204 -14.10 21.05 -13.54
C TYR A 204 -12.59 21.24 -13.38
N ALA A 205 -12.16 22.12 -12.47
CA ALA A 205 -10.75 22.35 -12.25
C ALA A 205 -10.19 21.20 -11.39
N PRO A 206 -9.01 20.64 -11.72
CA PRO A 206 -8.37 19.68 -10.86
C PRO A 206 -7.67 20.39 -9.70
N ASP A 207 -7.32 19.60 -8.69
CA ASP A 207 -6.42 20.02 -7.64
C ASP A 207 -4.97 19.95 -8.11
N VAL A 208 -4.08 20.72 -7.47
CA VAL A 208 -2.66 20.76 -7.84
C VAL A 208 -1.79 20.54 -6.62
N VAL A 209 -0.82 19.65 -6.76
CA VAL A 209 0.21 19.40 -5.74
C VAL A 209 1.59 19.64 -6.33
N ALA A 210 2.46 20.31 -5.59
CA ALA A 210 3.86 20.46 -5.95
C ALA A 210 4.75 20.38 -4.71
N GLY A 211 5.92 19.73 -4.85
CA GLY A 211 6.83 19.56 -3.75
C GLY A 211 8.28 19.48 -4.18
N VAL A 212 9.17 19.80 -3.24
CA VAL A 212 10.63 19.67 -3.39
C VAL A 212 11.22 19.03 -2.14
N GLY A 213 12.28 18.26 -2.34
CA GLY A 213 12.96 17.52 -1.30
C GLY A 213 14.47 17.55 -1.48
N TYR A 214 15.18 17.43 -0.37
CA TYR A 214 16.63 17.27 -0.36
C TYR A 214 17.07 16.30 0.71
N LYS A 215 17.90 15.32 0.34
CA LYS A 215 18.53 14.37 1.26
C LYS A 215 20.02 14.68 1.40
N ALA A 216 20.47 14.90 2.63
CA ALA A 216 21.85 15.19 2.99
C ALA A 216 22.32 14.28 4.13
N GLY A 217 22.98 13.17 3.78
CA GLY A 217 23.45 12.18 4.74
C GLY A 217 22.28 11.57 5.53
N ALA A 218 22.31 11.75 6.85
CA ALA A 218 21.29 11.27 7.78
C ALA A 218 19.98 12.08 7.74
N TRP A 219 19.95 13.23 7.07
CA TRP A 219 18.82 14.15 7.09
C TRP A 219 18.06 14.14 5.77
N GLY A 220 16.73 14.15 5.86
CA GLY A 220 15.81 14.39 4.75
C GLY A 220 14.96 15.63 5.05
N PHE A 221 14.83 16.52 4.07
CA PHE A 221 13.98 17.71 4.15
C PHE A 221 13.03 17.69 2.97
N LYS A 222 11.73 17.87 3.23
CA LYS A 222 10.72 17.92 2.16
C LYS A 222 9.69 19.00 2.47
N VAL A 223 9.23 19.69 1.44
CA VAL A 223 8.12 20.63 1.48
C VAL A 223 7.20 20.31 0.33
N VAL A 224 5.89 20.29 0.58
CA VAL A 224 4.85 20.06 -0.42
C VAL A 224 3.71 21.04 -0.17
N GLY A 225 3.09 21.52 -1.23
CA GLY A 225 1.87 22.31 -1.19
C GLY A 225 0.78 21.66 -2.03
N GLY A 226 -0.45 21.72 -1.56
CA GLY A 226 -1.65 21.27 -2.27
C GLY A 226 -2.68 22.39 -2.34
N TYR A 227 -3.39 22.50 -3.45
CA TYR A 227 -4.47 23.47 -3.66
C TYR A 227 -5.76 22.74 -4.03
N ASP A 228 -6.77 22.90 -3.18
CA ASP A 228 -8.14 22.41 -3.36
C ASP A 228 -8.91 23.43 -4.20
N SER A 229 -9.21 23.01 -5.42
CA SER A 229 -9.84 23.86 -6.42
C SER A 229 -11.33 24.09 -6.15
N ILE A 230 -11.99 23.24 -5.35
CA ILE A 230 -13.41 23.39 -5.01
C ILE A 230 -13.57 24.42 -3.89
N VAL A 231 -12.75 24.32 -2.85
CA VAL A 231 -12.78 25.23 -1.67
C VAL A 231 -12.10 26.57 -1.98
N GLU A 232 -11.27 26.61 -3.04
CA GLU A 232 -10.36 27.71 -3.39
C GLU A 232 -9.33 28.03 -2.29
N GLU A 233 -8.88 26.99 -1.59
CA GLU A 233 -7.90 27.06 -0.50
C GLU A 233 -6.83 25.97 -0.66
N GLY A 234 -5.81 25.98 0.18
CA GLY A 234 -4.77 24.97 0.14
C GLY A 234 -4.08 24.75 1.47
N ALA A 235 -3.02 23.96 1.42
CA ALA A 235 -2.16 23.71 2.55
C ALA A 235 -0.71 23.54 2.13
N ILE A 236 0.21 23.84 3.05
CA ILE A 236 1.64 23.56 2.91
C ILE A 236 2.04 22.61 4.02
N LYS A 237 2.77 21.55 3.68
CA LYS A 237 3.35 20.60 4.64
C LYS A 237 4.86 20.53 4.47
N ALA A 238 5.57 20.62 5.58
CA ALA A 238 7.02 20.47 5.63
C ALA A 238 7.39 19.34 6.58
N ARG A 239 8.39 18.54 6.21
CA ARG A 239 8.87 17.41 7.00
C ARG A 239 10.39 17.36 7.04
N VAL A 240 10.90 17.03 8.22
CA VAL A 240 12.30 16.70 8.45
C VAL A 240 12.36 15.28 9.00
N ASP A 241 13.16 14.43 8.37
CA ASP A 241 13.49 13.09 8.84
C ASP A 241 14.98 13.03 9.19
N ALA A 242 15.32 12.32 10.27
CA ALA A 242 16.68 12.16 10.74
C ALA A 242 16.96 10.71 11.19
N ASP A 243 18.05 10.14 10.69
CA ASP A 243 18.58 8.85 11.12
C ASP A 243 19.79 9.05 12.05
N PHE A 244 19.61 8.75 13.34
CA PHE A 244 20.67 8.87 14.35
C PHE A 244 21.46 7.56 14.53
N GLY A 245 21.23 6.55 13.69
CA GLY A 245 21.85 5.24 13.72
C GLY A 245 21.25 4.28 14.75
N VAL A 246 20.93 4.77 15.96
CA VAL A 246 20.28 3.95 17.02
C VAL A 246 18.78 4.19 17.14
N PHE A 247 18.27 5.25 16.52
CA PHE A 247 16.85 5.53 16.33
C PHE A 247 16.66 6.44 15.11
N ASP A 248 15.46 6.41 14.54
CA ASP A 248 14.98 7.37 13.56
C ASP A 248 13.98 8.34 14.22
N ALA A 249 13.92 9.57 13.72
CA ALA A 249 12.93 10.54 14.16
C ALA A 249 12.44 11.40 12.99
N PHE A 250 11.22 11.91 13.11
CA PHE A 250 10.70 12.89 12.18
C PHE A 250 9.94 14.00 12.91
N LEU A 251 9.85 15.15 12.25
CA LEU A 251 8.97 16.25 12.60
C LEU A 251 8.32 16.75 11.32
N MET A 252 7.00 16.88 11.33
CA MET A 252 6.18 17.34 10.23
C MET A 252 5.24 18.45 10.72
N GLY A 253 5.09 19.51 9.94
CA GLY A 253 4.18 20.61 10.22
C GLY A 253 3.36 20.95 8.98
N GLY A 254 2.07 21.17 9.16
CA GLY A 254 1.11 21.63 8.16
C GLY A 254 0.63 23.04 8.49
N TRP A 255 0.42 23.85 7.46
CA TRP A 255 -0.21 25.16 7.54
C TRP A 255 -1.38 25.21 6.55
N ASN A 256 -2.55 25.62 7.03
CA ASN A 256 -3.76 25.82 6.23
C ASN A 256 -3.79 27.28 5.75
N THR A 257 -4.14 27.53 4.48
CA THR A 257 -4.21 28.90 3.95
C THR A 257 -5.34 29.72 4.55
N ASP A 258 -6.41 29.05 4.99
CA ASP A 258 -7.54 29.63 5.73
C ASP A 258 -7.96 28.66 6.84
N GLY A 259 -7.52 28.91 8.08
CA GLY A 259 -7.75 28.01 9.21
C GLY A 259 -9.22 27.78 9.55
N ASP A 260 -10.11 28.68 9.13
CA ASP A 260 -11.56 28.58 9.34
C ASP A 260 -12.25 27.65 8.31
N LYS A 261 -11.56 27.26 7.24
CA LYS A 261 -12.08 26.37 6.20
C LYS A 261 -11.41 25.01 6.20
N LEU A 262 -12.23 23.96 6.16
CA LEU A 262 -11.75 22.63 5.85
C LEU A 262 -11.44 22.56 4.35
N ASN A 263 -10.23 22.18 3.97
CA ASN A 263 -9.92 21.86 2.58
C ASN A 263 -9.29 20.47 2.48
N LYS A 264 -9.29 19.89 1.29
CA LYS A 264 -8.83 18.53 1.06
C LYS A 264 -7.39 18.25 1.52
N TYR A 265 -6.52 19.27 1.51
CA TYR A 265 -5.12 19.16 1.92
C TYR A 265 -4.88 19.54 3.39
N ALA A 266 -5.80 20.27 4.01
CA ALA A 266 -5.92 20.48 5.45
C ALA A 266 -7.21 19.83 5.97
N ASN A 267 -7.29 18.50 5.87
CA ASN A 267 -8.52 17.72 6.02
C ASN A 267 -8.97 17.50 7.47
N GLY A 268 -8.39 18.22 8.42
CA GLY A 268 -8.88 18.25 9.79
C GLY A 268 -8.47 17.06 10.65
N ASP A 269 -9.20 16.87 11.73
CA ASP A 269 -9.08 15.72 12.63
C ASP A 269 -10.18 14.67 12.38
N SER A 270 -10.10 13.57 13.14
CA SER A 270 -10.97 12.41 13.00
C SER A 270 -12.45 12.66 13.25
N ILE A 271 -12.83 13.80 13.85
CA ILE A 271 -14.23 14.19 14.08
C ILE A 271 -14.70 15.27 13.09
N GLY A 272 -13.89 15.57 12.07
CA GLY A 272 -14.23 16.48 10.98
C GLY A 272 -14.03 17.95 11.31
N GLN A 273 -13.25 18.30 12.34
CA GLN A 273 -12.89 19.69 12.60
C GLN A 273 -11.62 20.06 11.83
N SER A 274 -11.61 21.24 11.19
CA SER A 274 -10.40 21.83 10.58
C SER A 274 -9.23 21.80 11.55
N TRP A 275 -8.00 21.70 11.03
CA TRP A 275 -6.77 21.87 11.84
C TRP A 275 -6.75 23.19 12.60
N GLY A 276 -7.53 24.20 12.17
CA GLY A 276 -7.26 25.61 12.41
C GLY A 276 -6.12 26.06 11.50
N ASP A 277 -5.28 26.97 11.96
CA ASP A 277 -4.19 27.51 11.12
C ASP A 277 -3.07 26.48 10.87
N TRP A 278 -2.87 25.51 11.76
CA TRP A 278 -1.73 24.59 11.69
C TRP A 278 -1.98 23.22 12.34
N ALA A 279 -1.18 22.26 11.91
CA ALA A 279 -1.08 20.92 12.49
C ALA A 279 0.38 20.50 12.60
N ALA A 280 0.71 19.67 13.58
CA ALA A 280 2.06 19.15 13.77
C ALA A 280 2.03 17.67 14.13
N TRP A 281 2.96 16.91 13.58
CA TRP A 281 3.21 15.50 13.88
C TRP A 281 4.69 15.31 14.16
N GLY A 282 5.01 14.53 15.17
CA GLY A 282 6.38 14.15 15.47
C GLY A 282 6.44 12.73 15.98
N GLY A 283 7.52 12.03 15.67
CA GLY A 283 7.65 10.65 16.12
C GLY A 283 9.08 10.15 16.11
N VAL A 284 9.25 9.03 16.80
CA VAL A 284 10.52 8.32 16.92
C VAL A 284 10.31 6.83 16.70
N GLY A 285 11.27 6.20 16.02
CA GLY A 285 11.35 4.76 15.82
C GLY A 285 12.66 4.22 16.39
N VAL A 286 12.57 3.26 17.31
CA VAL A 286 13.73 2.65 17.96
C VAL A 286 13.81 1.17 17.60
N PRO A 287 14.77 0.75 16.75
CA PRO A 287 15.02 -0.67 16.51
C PRO A 287 15.68 -1.29 17.75
N VAL A 288 14.89 -1.91 18.62
CA VAL A 288 15.37 -2.57 19.84
C VAL A 288 16.26 -3.77 19.49
N ASN A 289 15.91 -4.52 18.44
CA ASN A 289 16.73 -5.55 17.80
C ASN A 289 16.19 -5.88 16.40
N GLU A 290 16.78 -6.87 15.72
CA GLU A 290 16.39 -7.31 14.36
C GLU A 290 14.91 -7.69 14.18
N LYS A 291 14.21 -8.03 15.26
CA LYS A 291 12.81 -8.48 15.24
C LYS A 291 11.86 -7.51 15.93
N LEU A 292 12.36 -6.49 16.62
CA LEU A 292 11.55 -5.64 17.48
C LEU A 292 11.87 -4.17 17.24
N LYS A 293 10.86 -3.41 16.85
CA LYS A 293 10.90 -1.95 16.76
C LYS A 293 9.83 -1.37 17.66
N TRP A 294 10.18 -0.34 18.44
CA TRP A 294 9.22 0.45 19.20
C TRP A 294 9.02 1.79 18.50
N ASN A 295 7.78 2.26 18.41
CA ASN A 295 7.45 3.55 17.82
C ASN A 295 6.61 4.41 18.77
N LEU A 296 6.77 5.72 18.66
CA LEU A 296 5.94 6.74 19.29
C LEU A 296 5.64 7.83 18.26
N GLN A 297 4.39 8.27 18.20
CA GLN A 297 3.93 9.41 17.44
C GLN A 297 3.11 10.32 18.36
N LEU A 298 3.32 11.63 18.24
CA LEU A 298 2.49 12.68 18.82
C LEU A 298 1.97 13.55 17.68
N ALA A 299 0.71 13.94 17.75
CA ALA A 299 0.09 14.87 16.81
C ALA A 299 -0.71 15.94 17.58
N TYR A 300 -0.69 17.18 17.08
CA TYR A 300 -1.45 18.29 17.66
C TYR A 300 -1.85 19.32 16.61
N THR A 301 -3.00 19.96 16.81
CA THR A 301 -3.58 20.96 15.92
C THR A 301 -3.94 22.24 16.64
N ASP A 302 -4.08 23.33 15.90
CA ASP A 302 -4.52 24.63 16.39
C ASP A 302 -5.96 24.59 16.97
N ASN A 303 -6.81 23.72 16.41
CA ASN A 303 -8.14 23.40 16.96
C ASN A 303 -8.08 22.63 18.30
N LYS A 304 -6.86 22.35 18.80
CA LYS A 304 -6.53 21.69 20.06
C LYS A 304 -6.89 20.21 20.17
N THR A 305 -6.97 19.52 19.05
CA THR A 305 -6.96 18.05 19.06
C THR A 305 -5.53 17.56 19.29
N PHE A 306 -5.37 16.64 20.25
CA PHE A 306 -4.10 16.00 20.58
C PHE A 306 -4.23 14.49 20.41
N SER A 307 -3.23 13.86 19.78
CA SER A 307 -3.12 12.41 19.74
C SER A 307 -1.72 11.95 20.14
N ALA A 308 -1.64 10.89 20.94
CA ALA A 308 -0.42 10.21 21.31
C ALA A 308 -0.57 8.71 21.09
N THR A 309 0.21 8.16 20.17
CA THR A 309 0.15 6.76 19.76
C THR A 309 1.49 6.08 19.94
N THR A 310 1.51 4.89 20.53
CA THR A 310 2.72 4.08 20.65
C THR A 310 2.46 2.61 20.35
N ASN A 311 3.42 1.98 19.68
CA ASN A 311 3.32 0.57 19.32
C ASN A 311 4.65 -0.17 19.40
N VAL A 312 4.54 -1.49 19.29
CA VAL A 312 5.69 -2.38 19.17
C VAL A 312 5.50 -3.27 17.96
N LYS A 313 6.37 -3.14 16.96
CA LYS A 313 6.38 -4.00 15.77
C LYS A 313 7.27 -5.20 16.03
N TRP A 314 6.65 -6.36 16.23
CA TRP A 314 7.35 -7.63 16.44
C TRP A 314 7.27 -8.53 15.21
N LYS A 315 8.43 -8.91 14.67
CA LYS A 315 8.58 -9.81 13.52
C LYS A 315 9.23 -11.14 13.94
N PRO A 316 8.48 -12.08 14.55
CA PRO A 316 9.06 -13.33 15.06
C PRO A 316 9.70 -14.18 13.96
N VAL A 317 9.10 -14.16 12.77
CA VAL A 317 9.57 -14.82 11.54
C VAL A 317 9.38 -13.88 10.34
N LYS A 318 10.04 -14.20 9.22
CA LYS A 318 9.92 -13.44 7.99
C LYS A 318 8.45 -13.30 7.56
N ASN A 319 8.07 -12.09 7.17
CA ASN A 319 6.74 -11.71 6.69
C ASN A 319 5.58 -11.86 7.69
N LEU A 320 5.83 -12.12 8.97
CA LEU A 320 4.80 -12.08 10.02
C LEU A 320 5.06 -10.87 10.92
N LEU A 321 4.08 -9.99 11.05
CA LEU A 321 4.07 -8.84 11.95
C LEU A 321 3.00 -9.04 13.03
N ILE A 322 3.38 -8.81 14.27
CA ILE A 322 2.49 -8.70 15.43
C ILE A 322 2.72 -7.30 16.00
N GLU A 323 1.65 -6.51 16.10
CA GLU A 323 1.73 -5.08 16.41
C GLU A 323 0.62 -4.71 17.40
N PRO A 324 0.89 -4.79 18.72
CA PRO A 324 0.09 -4.11 19.72
C PRO A 324 0.34 -2.59 19.68
N GLU A 325 -0.74 -1.83 19.78
CA GLU A 325 -0.74 -0.38 19.80
C GLU A 325 -1.74 0.15 20.84
N VAL A 326 -1.39 1.27 21.46
CA VAL A 326 -2.29 2.08 22.28
C VAL A 326 -2.23 3.53 21.80
N THR A 327 -3.40 4.15 21.70
CA THR A 327 -3.58 5.56 21.34
C THR A 327 -4.39 6.27 22.42
N TYR A 328 -3.96 7.47 22.79
CA TYR A 328 -4.77 8.44 23.53
C TYR A 328 -5.10 9.61 22.61
N THR A 329 -6.36 9.99 22.53
CA THR A 329 -6.81 11.17 21.79
C THR A 329 -7.61 12.09 22.70
N ASN A 330 -7.38 13.39 22.63
CA ASN A 330 -8.14 14.42 23.33
C ASN A 330 -8.62 15.46 22.32
N TRP A 331 -9.93 15.74 22.33
CA TRP A 331 -10.56 16.78 21.53
C TRP A 331 -11.05 17.90 22.46
N ASP A 332 -10.19 18.88 22.75
CA ASP A 332 -10.52 19.99 23.68
C ASP A 332 -11.73 20.80 23.20
N SER A 333 -11.92 20.91 21.88
CA SER A 333 -13.03 21.66 21.25
C SER A 333 -14.42 21.13 21.63
N ILE A 334 -14.53 19.84 21.96
CA ILE A 334 -15.76 19.20 22.43
C ILE A 334 -15.65 18.69 23.87
N ASN A 335 -14.52 18.91 24.54
CA ASN A 335 -14.24 18.47 25.91
C ASN A 335 -14.41 16.95 26.10
N GLU A 336 -13.88 16.16 25.16
CA GLU A 336 -13.91 14.69 25.21
C GLU A 336 -12.50 14.10 25.03
N ASP A 337 -12.30 12.88 25.52
CA ASP A 337 -11.08 12.10 25.29
C ASP A 337 -11.37 10.59 25.12
N GLN A 338 -10.39 9.87 24.59
CA GLN A 338 -10.50 8.43 24.36
C GLN A 338 -9.14 7.75 24.48
N TRP A 339 -9.15 6.58 25.12
CA TRP A 339 -8.10 5.57 24.99
C TRP A 339 -8.56 4.49 24.06
N ALA A 340 -7.71 4.09 23.10
CA ALA A 340 -7.99 2.99 22.19
C ALA A 340 -6.78 2.05 22.09
N GLY A 341 -7.07 0.80 21.75
CA GLY A 341 -6.06 -0.24 21.60
C GLY A 341 -6.32 -1.10 20.37
N VAL A 342 -5.23 -1.46 19.70
CA VAL A 342 -5.26 -2.39 18.56
C VAL A 342 -4.24 -3.49 18.79
N LEU A 343 -4.63 -4.74 18.57
CA LEU A 343 -3.70 -5.85 18.45
C LEU A 343 -3.80 -6.43 17.05
N ARG A 344 -2.79 -6.15 16.23
CA ARG A 344 -2.74 -6.55 14.82
C ARG A 344 -1.83 -7.75 14.61
N PHE A 345 -2.31 -8.67 13.78
CA PHE A 345 -1.53 -9.76 13.18
C PHE A 345 -1.58 -9.58 11.66
N GLU A 346 -0.43 -9.49 11.01
CA GLU A 346 -0.34 -9.30 9.57
C GLU A 346 0.69 -10.27 8.98
N ARG A 347 0.29 -10.98 7.92
CA ARG A 347 1.20 -11.78 7.12
C ARG A 347 1.21 -11.31 5.68
N SER A 348 2.36 -10.86 5.20
CA SER A 348 2.57 -10.48 3.81
C SER A 348 3.12 -11.66 2.99
N PHE A 349 2.92 -11.65 1.67
CA PHE A 349 3.49 -12.65 0.77
C PHE A 349 3.99 -12.03 -0.53
#